data_AF-A0A8I0HAD4-F1
#
_entry.id   AF-A0A8I0HAD4-F1
#
_cell.length_a   1.000
_cell.length_b   1.000
_cell.length_c   1.000
_cell.angle_alpha   90.00
_cell.angle_beta   90.00
_cell.angle_gamma   90.00
#
_symmetry.space_group_name_H-M   'P 1'
#
loop_
_entity.id
_entity.type
_entity.pdbx_description
1 polymer ?
#
loop_
_entity_poly.entity_id
_entity_poly.type
_entity_poly.pdbx_seq_one_letter_code
_entity_poly.pdbx_strand_id
1 'polypeptide(L)' 'MKEELKEERVAGLREGRLEGQREGQREGQIRAYASLVQDGIIPVEIGAEKAGMSVDDFTKEMKLAGYVTPAV' A
#
# COMPACT_ATOMS: atom_id res chain seq x y z
N MET A 1 24.47 29.78 -7.21
CA MET A 1 23.47 30.01 -6.15
C MET A 1 22.01 30.00 -6.62
N LYS A 2 21.58 30.78 -7.63
CA LYS A 2 20.15 30.75 -8.08
C LYS A 2 19.78 29.51 -8.90
N GLU A 3 20.73 28.89 -9.58
CA GLU A 3 20.53 27.68 -10.39
C GLU A 3 20.44 26.43 -9.51
N GLU A 4 21.33 26.31 -8.51
CA GLU A 4 21.36 25.21 -7.53
C GLU A 4 20.05 25.10 -6.73
N LEU A 5 19.47 26.24 -6.31
CA LEU A 5 18.19 26.28 -5.59
C LEU A 5 17.00 25.85 -6.46
N LYS A 6 17.11 25.97 -7.79
CA LYS A 6 16.10 25.54 -8.75
C LYS A 6 16.17 24.02 -8.94
N GLU A 7 17.38 23.47 -9.03
CA GLU A 7 17.60 22.03 -9.10
C GLU A 7 17.14 21.32 -7.82
N GLU A 8 17.44 21.86 -6.64
CA GLU A 8 16.96 21.29 -5.36
C GLU A 8 15.43 21.24 -5.26
N ARG A 9 14.72 22.26 -5.78
CA ARG A 9 13.24 22.24 -5.81
C ARG A 9 12.68 21.24 -6.83
N VAL A 10 13.34 21.05 -7.97
CA VAL A 10 12.94 20.06 -8.98
C VAL A 10 13.18 18.64 -8.48
N ALA A 11 14.28 18.42 -7.75
CA ALA A 11 14.56 17.15 -7.08
C ALA A 11 13.49 16.82 -6.03
N GLY A 12 13.19 17.75 -5.12
CA GLY A 12 12.16 17.52 -4.09
C GLY A 12 10.75 17.27 -4.64
N LEU A 13 10.37 17.91 -5.76
CA LEU A 13 9.10 17.63 -6.45
C LEU A 13 9.08 16.26 -7.13
N ARG A 14 10.21 15.80 -7.66
CA ARG A 14 10.33 14.46 -8.25
C ARG A 14 10.30 13.37 -7.19
N GLU A 15 11.00 13.58 -6.08
CA GLU A 15 11.00 12.66 -4.93
C GLU A 15 9.61 12.52 -4.33
N GLY A 16 8.93 13.63 -4.02
CA GLY A 16 7.56 13.57 -3.47
C GLY A 16 6.55 12.93 -4.42
N ARG A 17 6.74 13.04 -5.74
CA ARG A 17 5.88 12.36 -6.72
C ARG A 17 6.14 10.85 -6.79
N LEU A 18 7.40 10.43 -6.70
CA LEU A 18 7.79 9.03 -6.69
C LEU A 18 7.32 8.34 -5.41
N GLU A 19 7.46 8.99 -4.25
CA GLU A 19 6.95 8.50 -2.98
C GLU A 19 5.43 8.38 -3.00
N GLY A 20 4.70 9.42 -3.42
CA GLY A 20 3.24 9.37 -3.51
C GLY A 20 2.71 8.31 -4.48
N GLN A 21 3.42 8.03 -5.58
CA GLN A 21 3.06 6.93 -6.48
C GLN A 21 3.30 5.57 -5.84
N ARG A 22 4.41 5.40 -5.12
CA ARG A 22 4.77 4.14 -4.47
C ARG A 22 3.80 3.83 -3.33
N GLU A 23 3.43 4.84 -2.55
CA GLU A 23 2.45 4.74 -1.48
C GLU A 23 1.05 4.43 -2.03
N GLY A 24 0.60 5.16 -3.06
CA GLY A 24 -0.69 4.91 -3.70
C GLY A 24 -0.80 3.53 -4.36
N GLN A 25 0.29 3.01 -4.96
CA GLN A 25 0.29 1.64 -5.49
C GLN A 25 0.21 0.60 -4.38
N ARG A 26 0.92 0.81 -3.26
CA ARG A 26 0.90 -0.10 -2.12
C ARG A 26 -0.49 -0.15 -1.49
N GLU A 27 -1.12 1.01 -1.28
CA GLU A 27 -2.51 1.08 -0.81
C GLU A 27 -3.49 0.39 -1.77
N GLY A 28 -3.33 0.61 -3.08
CA GLY A 28 -4.18 -0.02 -4.10
C GLY A 28 -4.07 -1.55 -4.11
N GLN A 29 -2.86 -2.09 -3.97
CA GLN A 29 -2.62 -3.53 -3.90
C GLN A 29 -3.23 -4.15 -2.65
N ILE A 30 -3.06 -3.51 -1.48
CA ILE A 30 -3.66 -3.99 -0.23
C ILE A 30 -5.18 -4.05 -0.35
N ARG A 31 -5.82 -2.99 -0.86
CA ARG A 31 -7.28 -2.95 -1.06
C ARG A 31 -7.77 -4.06 -1.99
N ALA A 32 -7.05 -4.32 -3.09
CA ALA A 32 -7.40 -5.37 -4.03
C ALA A 32 -7.37 -6.76 -3.37
N TYR A 33 -6.30 -7.10 -2.68
CA TYR A 33 -6.19 -8.40 -2.00
C TYR A 33 -7.12 -8.51 -0.80
N ALA A 34 -7.34 -7.42 -0.06
CA ALA A 34 -8.26 -7.37 1.08
C ALA A 34 -9.69 -7.72 0.66
N SER A 35 -10.15 -7.20 -0.50
CA SER A 35 -11.46 -7.55 -1.06
C SER A 35 -11.55 -9.04 -1.35
N LEU A 36 -10.54 -9.63 -2.00
CA LEU A 36 -10.53 -11.05 -2.32
C LEU A 36 -10.54 -11.95 -1.07
N VAL A 37 -9.86 -11.53 0.00
CA VAL A 37 -9.88 -12.22 1.28
C VAL A 37 -11.25 -12.09 1.95
N GLN A 38 -11.84 -10.89 1.97
CA GLN A 38 -13.17 -10.67 2.53
C GLN A 38 -14.25 -11.47 1.79
N ASP A 39 -14.15 -11.57 0.47
CA ASP A 39 -15.05 -12.36 -0.37
C ASP A 39 -14.83 -13.88 -0.22
N GLY A 40 -13.80 -14.30 0.54
CA GLY A 40 -13.44 -15.70 0.74
C GLY A 40 -12.87 -16.36 -0.52
N ILE A 41 -12.46 -15.58 -1.52
CA ILE A 41 -11.91 -16.06 -2.80
C ILE A 41 -10.48 -16.58 -2.58
N ILE A 42 -9.70 -15.89 -1.74
CA ILE A 42 -8.37 -16.31 -1.33
C ILE A 42 -8.26 -16.31 0.20
N PRO A 43 -7.44 -17.18 0.79
CA PRO A 43 -7.17 -17.13 2.22
C PRO A 43 -6.28 -15.93 2.58
N VAL A 44 -6.34 -15.48 3.83
CA VAL A 44 -5.65 -14.26 4.31
C VAL A 44 -4.13 -14.34 4.15
N GLU A 45 -3.56 -15.54 4.27
CA GLU A 45 -2.15 -15.83 4.09
C GLU A 45 -1.69 -15.50 2.67
N ILE A 46 -2.50 -15.86 1.66
CA ILE A 46 -2.22 -15.57 0.25
C ILE A 46 -2.37 -14.07 0.00
N GLY A 47 -3.38 -13.42 0.60
CA GLY A 47 -3.53 -11.97 0.51
C GLY A 47 -2.30 -11.23 1.04
N ALA A 48 -1.81 -11.62 2.21
CA ALA A 48 -0.62 -11.06 2.83
C ALA A 48 0.66 -11.31 2.01
N GLU A 49 0.87 -12.55 1.54
CA GLU A 49 1.99 -12.92 0.68
C GLU A 49 2.02 -12.05 -0.59
N LYS A 50 0.87 -11.91 -1.27
CA LYS A 50 0.75 -11.13 -2.50
C LYS A 50 0.90 -9.62 -2.26
N ALA A 51 0.52 -9.14 -1.09
CA ALA A 51 0.76 -7.77 -0.64
C ALA A 51 2.22 -7.54 -0.17
N GLY A 52 3.04 -8.59 -0.08
CA GLY A 52 4.44 -8.52 0.33
C GLY A 52 4.61 -8.11 1.80
N MET A 53 3.70 -8.52 2.67
CA MET A 53 3.73 -8.20 4.10
C MET A 53 3.30 -9.40 4.97
N SER A 54 3.44 -9.26 6.28
CA SER A 54 3.01 -10.31 7.21
C SER A 54 1.48 -10.41 7.27
N VAL A 55 0.97 -11.55 7.70
CA VAL A 55 -0.48 -11.76 7.89
C VAL A 55 -1.03 -10.79 8.94
N ASP A 56 -0.29 -10.54 10.02
CA ASP A 56 -0.68 -9.58 11.06
C ASP A 56 -0.76 -8.14 10.53
N ASP A 57 0.25 -7.69 9.78
CA ASP A 57 0.26 -6.36 9.16
C ASP A 57 -0.88 -6.23 8.16
N PHE A 58 -1.07 -7.25 7.31
CA PHE A 58 -2.14 -7.27 6.33
C PHE A 58 -3.52 -7.21 6.99
N THR A 59 -3.75 -8.00 8.05
CA THR A 59 -4.99 -8.00 8.84
C THR A 59 -5.22 -6.63 9.50
N LYS A 60 -4.17 -5.97 9.97
CA LYS A 60 -4.25 -4.63 10.55
C LYS A 60 -4.62 -3.59 9.49
N GLU A 61 -3.97 -3.63 8.33
CA GLU A 61 -4.28 -2.75 7.20
C GLU A 61 -5.70 -2.98 6.66
N MET A 62 -6.15 -4.24 6.58
CA MET A 62 -7.54 -4.58 6.24
C MET A 62 -8.52 -3.87 7.18
N LYS A 63 -8.29 -3.95 8.51
CA LYS A 63 -9.12 -3.28 9.51
C LYS A 63 -9.08 -1.75 9.38
N LEU A 64 -7.91 -1.17 9.16
CA LEU A 64 -7.74 0.28 8.94
C LEU A 64 -8.49 0.76 7.69
N ALA A 65 -8.49 -0.05 6.64
CA ALA A 65 -9.19 0.23 5.39
C ALA A 65 -10.69 -0.14 5.43
N GLY A 66 -11.20 -0.67 6.55
CA GLY A 66 -12.62 -0.98 6.76
C GLY A 66 -13.07 -2.36 6.25
N TYR A 67 -12.14 -3.24 5.89
CA TYR A 67 -12.44 -4.61 5.50
C TYR A 67 -12.65 -5.50 6.73
N VAL A 68 -13.57 -6.46 6.60
CA VAL A 68 -13.83 -7.47 7.63
C VAL A 68 -12.94 -8.68 7.35
N THR A 69 -12.01 -8.97 8.25
CA THR A 69 -11.23 -10.21 8.19
C THR A 69 -12.17 -11.37 8.50
N PRO A 70 -12.39 -12.33 7.57
CA PRO A 70 -13.18 -13.51 7.89
C PRO A 70 -12.54 -14.21 9.08
N ALA A 71 -13.32 -14.50 10.11
CA ALA A 71 -12.86 -15.36 11.18
C ALA A 71 -12.63 -16.75 10.56
N VAL A 72 -11.40 -17.24 10.71
CA VAL A 72 -11.04 -18.62 10.39
C VAL A 72 -11.89 -19.59 11.20
#